data_AF-A0A955JA69-F1
#
_entry.id   AF-A0A955JA69-F1
#
_cell.length_a   1.000
_cell.length_b   1.000
_cell.length_c   1.000
_cell.angle_alpha   90.00
_cell.angle_beta   90.00
_cell.angle_gamma   90.00
#
_symmetry.space_group_name_H-M   'P 1'
#
loop_
_entity.id
_entity.type
_entity.pdbx_description
1 polymer ?
#
loop_
_entity_poly.entity_id
_entity_poly.type
_entity_poly.pdbx_seq_one_letter_code
_entity_poly.pdbx_strand_id
1 'polypeptide(L)'
;MIQDLACRCGCKVFSARVLGNEGVGLVTCEEGHHSLLFDSRDYWVECIQDGRPRARKCRCKSKLLTLQAEYEFRESGDVRALCLRARCAACGSERVLMTADIKCGATDKVVQEPLDPIERPWLKPEWVTLTGLWTEEDLRRVLAYAEERLGATLFFDPIDGPVQALSAEEVVREAETGRAYWLWLGVGQVDFPTERMDCWRTMPVVDLRSPFTMSYQVGRGQLQYVRYAEEVAEGAEFVKQPGAFLSFARSLVEWLMSTFDSRRGRHAVDNSRERERLGFG
;
A
#
# COMPACT_ATOMS: atom_id res chain seq x y z
N MET A 1 -18.31 24.83 10.15
CA MET A 1 -17.61 26.00 9.53
C MET A 1 -17.48 25.73 8.04
N ILE A 2 -17.54 26.76 7.19
CA ILE A 2 -17.37 26.61 5.73
C ILE A 2 -16.21 27.49 5.27
N GLN A 3 -15.32 26.95 4.45
CA GLN A 3 -14.13 27.65 3.96
C GLN A 3 -13.87 27.36 2.48
N ASP A 4 -13.74 28.43 1.69
CA ASP A 4 -13.29 28.31 0.30
C ASP A 4 -11.79 28.00 0.27
N LEU A 5 -11.41 27.00 -0.51
CA LEU A 5 -10.02 26.59 -0.63
C LEU A 5 -9.28 27.50 -1.62
N ALA A 6 -8.06 27.88 -1.26
CA ALA A 6 -7.17 28.66 -2.11
C ALA A 6 -5.77 28.05 -2.06
N CYS A 7 -5.13 27.94 -3.22
CA CYS A 7 -3.73 27.54 -3.32
C CYS A 7 -2.83 28.60 -2.67
N ARG A 8 -1.60 28.23 -2.29
CA ARG A 8 -0.57 29.18 -1.83
C ARG A 8 -0.30 30.33 -2.80
N CYS A 9 -0.56 30.15 -4.10
CA CYS A 9 -0.44 31.21 -5.11
C CYS A 9 -1.69 32.11 -5.22
N GLY A 10 -2.72 31.89 -4.41
CA GLY A 10 -4.00 32.61 -4.45
C GLY A 10 -5.03 32.04 -5.43
N CYS A 11 -4.66 31.09 -6.30
CA CYS A 11 -5.59 30.46 -7.24
C CYS A 11 -6.68 29.67 -6.50
N LYS A 12 -7.95 29.85 -6.92
CA LYS A 12 -9.15 29.21 -6.34
C LYS A 12 -9.79 28.16 -7.24
N VAL A 13 -9.19 27.91 -8.40
CA VAL A 13 -9.69 26.96 -9.40
C VAL A 13 -8.71 25.79 -9.48
N PHE A 14 -9.26 24.58 -9.39
CA PHE A 14 -8.50 23.35 -9.25
C PHE A 14 -9.01 22.27 -10.20
N SER A 15 -8.11 21.38 -10.60
CA SER A 15 -8.48 20.01 -10.91
C SER A 15 -8.35 19.14 -9.66
N ALA A 16 -9.36 18.33 -9.37
CA ALA A 16 -9.41 17.50 -8.16
C ALA A 16 -9.39 16.01 -8.47
N ARG A 17 -8.64 15.25 -7.69
CA ARG A 17 -8.57 13.78 -7.71
C ARG A 17 -8.80 13.31 -6.29
N VAL A 18 -9.91 12.61 -6.04
CA VAL A 18 -10.29 12.22 -4.68
C VAL A 18 -10.55 10.73 -4.62
N LEU A 19 -10.04 10.10 -3.56
CA LEU A 19 -10.31 8.73 -3.16
C LEU A 19 -11.28 8.79 -1.98
N GLY A 20 -12.57 8.92 -2.28
CA GLY A 20 -13.59 9.24 -1.27
C GLY A 20 -13.68 8.23 -0.13
N ASN A 21 -13.40 6.94 -0.39
CA ASN A 21 -13.42 5.90 0.64
C ASN A 21 -12.23 6.00 1.61
N GLU A 22 -11.11 6.54 1.14
CA GLU A 22 -9.89 6.75 1.92
C GLU A 22 -9.87 8.14 2.57
N GLY A 23 -10.83 9.01 2.26
CA GLY A 23 -10.87 10.39 2.77
C GLY A 23 -9.80 11.33 2.22
N VAL A 24 -8.94 10.88 1.30
CA VAL A 24 -7.83 11.68 0.77
C VAL A 24 -8.08 12.22 -0.63
N GLY A 25 -7.38 13.30 -0.96
CA GLY A 25 -7.37 13.83 -2.32
C GLY A 25 -6.11 14.59 -2.69
N LEU A 26 -5.97 14.83 -3.99
CA LEU A 26 -4.98 15.71 -4.57
C LEU A 26 -5.69 16.76 -5.40
N VAL A 27 -5.37 18.03 -5.14
CA VAL A 27 -5.78 19.16 -5.97
C VAL A 27 -4.58 19.71 -6.72
N THR A 28 -4.85 20.22 -7.92
CA THR A 28 -3.85 20.91 -8.74
C THR A 28 -4.49 22.19 -9.22
N CYS A 29 -3.95 23.34 -8.81
CA CYS A 29 -4.47 24.62 -9.26
C CYS A 29 -4.15 24.88 -10.74
N GLU A 30 -4.74 25.91 -11.33
CA GLU A 30 -4.51 26.24 -12.75
C GLU A 30 -3.04 26.58 -13.06
N GLU A 31 -2.30 27.09 -12.07
CA GLU A 31 -0.86 27.36 -12.17
C GLU A 31 0.01 26.10 -12.06
N GLY A 32 -0.59 24.92 -11.84
CA GLY A 32 0.11 23.64 -11.76
C GLY A 32 0.65 23.26 -10.38
N HIS A 33 0.44 24.06 -9.33
CA HIS A 33 0.81 23.68 -7.97
C HIS A 33 -0.09 22.57 -7.45
N HIS A 34 0.53 21.54 -6.86
CA HIS A 34 -0.20 20.44 -6.24
C HIS A 34 -0.32 20.63 -4.73
N SER A 35 -1.44 20.18 -4.18
CA SER A 35 -1.63 20.12 -2.74
C SER A 35 -2.49 18.91 -2.37
N LEU A 36 -2.13 18.25 -1.27
CA LEU A 36 -2.94 17.20 -0.69
C LEU A 36 -4.13 17.82 0.04
N LEU A 37 -5.26 17.16 -0.13
CA LEU A 37 -6.47 17.39 0.65
C LEU A 37 -6.46 16.38 1.79
N PHE A 38 -6.31 16.92 3.00
CA PHE A 38 -6.71 16.27 4.24
C PHE A 38 -6.21 14.82 4.42
N ASP A 39 -4.89 14.66 4.57
CA ASP A 39 -4.21 13.59 5.33
C ASP A 39 -2.69 13.87 5.30
N SER A 40 -1.89 12.93 5.77
CA SER A 40 -0.44 12.87 5.62
C SER A 40 0.01 12.53 4.19
N ARG A 41 1.22 12.95 3.85
CA ARG A 41 1.89 12.60 2.59
C ARG A 41 2.13 11.10 2.49
N ASP A 42 2.45 10.45 3.61
CA ASP A 42 2.73 9.02 3.69
C ASP A 42 1.51 8.21 3.27
N TYR A 43 0.33 8.52 3.82
CA TYR A 43 -0.89 7.81 3.46
C TYR A 43 -1.30 8.05 2.00
N TRP A 44 -1.10 9.26 1.47
CA TRP A 44 -1.33 9.50 0.03
C TRP A 44 -0.49 8.57 -0.86
N VAL A 45 0.78 8.36 -0.52
CA VAL A 45 1.68 7.45 -1.25
C VAL A 45 1.14 6.01 -1.22
N GLU A 46 0.58 5.57 -0.09
CA GLU A 46 -0.07 4.26 0.02
C GLU A 46 -1.31 4.16 -0.87
N CYS A 47 -2.17 5.16 -0.85
CA CYS A 47 -3.43 5.16 -1.59
C CYS A 47 -3.25 5.15 -3.11
N ILE A 48 -2.13 5.68 -3.63
CA ILE A 48 -1.89 5.74 -5.08
C ILE A 48 -1.13 4.54 -5.63
N GLN A 49 -0.78 3.55 -4.82
CA GLN A 49 0.02 2.39 -5.25
C GLN A 49 -0.58 1.68 -6.47
N ASP A 50 -1.88 1.41 -6.43
CA ASP A 50 -2.61 0.73 -7.51
C ASP A 50 -2.87 1.60 -8.75
N GLY A 51 -2.57 2.90 -8.67
CA GLY A 51 -2.68 3.80 -9.81
C GLY A 51 -3.07 5.22 -9.44
N ARG A 52 -3.01 6.09 -10.45
CA ARG A 52 -3.38 7.50 -10.27
C ARG A 52 -4.91 7.64 -10.23
N PRO A 53 -5.49 8.24 -9.19
CA PRO A 53 -6.94 8.47 -9.15
C PRO A 53 -7.38 9.37 -10.31
N ARG A 54 -8.56 9.06 -10.87
CA ARG A 54 -9.10 9.81 -12.01
C ARG A 54 -9.52 11.22 -11.58
N ALA A 55 -9.23 12.20 -12.45
CA ALA A 55 -9.69 13.58 -12.25
C ALA A 55 -11.22 13.62 -12.26
N ARG A 56 -11.79 14.29 -11.27
CA ARG A 56 -13.22 14.51 -11.18
C ARG A 56 -13.63 15.53 -12.24
N LYS A 57 -14.65 15.19 -13.04
CA LYS A 57 -15.19 16.04 -14.10
C LYS A 57 -16.63 16.43 -13.81
N CYS A 58 -17.01 17.65 -14.13
CA CYS A 58 -18.42 18.05 -14.16
C CYS A 58 -19.15 17.29 -15.30
N ARG A 59 -20.50 17.25 -15.25
CA ARG A 59 -21.34 16.76 -16.34
C ARG A 59 -21.10 17.52 -17.66
N CYS A 60 -20.76 18.81 -17.59
CA CYS A 60 -20.33 19.60 -18.76
C CYS A 60 -18.91 19.26 -19.27
N LYS A 61 -18.27 18.22 -18.73
CA LYS A 61 -16.93 17.71 -19.04
C LYS A 61 -15.76 18.58 -18.56
N SER A 62 -16.02 19.77 -18.00
CA SER A 62 -14.97 20.58 -17.35
C SER A 62 -14.30 19.82 -16.20
N LYS A 63 -12.99 19.98 -16.07
CA LYS A 63 -12.16 19.47 -14.96
C LYS A 63 -11.88 20.53 -13.90
N LEU A 64 -12.23 21.78 -14.17
CA LEU A 64 -11.90 22.94 -13.37
C LEU A 64 -13.05 23.24 -12.39
N LEU A 65 -12.72 23.22 -11.11
CA LEU A 65 -13.63 23.27 -9.99
C LEU A 65 -13.14 24.31 -8.98
N THR A 66 -14.04 25.11 -8.43
CA THR A 66 -13.78 25.80 -7.15
C THR A 66 -14.16 24.84 -6.03
N LEU A 67 -13.38 24.82 -4.95
CA LEU A 67 -13.52 23.85 -3.88
C LEU A 67 -13.83 24.54 -2.56
N GLN A 68 -14.67 23.89 -1.75
CA GLN A 68 -15.09 24.39 -0.45
C GLN A 68 -15.08 23.24 0.56
N ALA A 69 -14.48 23.48 1.72
CA ALA A 69 -14.46 22.54 2.84
C ALA A 69 -15.54 22.93 3.86
N GLU A 70 -16.40 21.98 4.20
CA GLU A 70 -17.38 22.11 5.29
C GLU A 70 -16.94 21.21 6.45
N TYR A 71 -16.72 21.83 7.61
CA TYR A 71 -16.25 21.16 8.82
C TYR A 71 -17.40 20.97 9.81
N GLU A 72 -17.55 19.73 10.29
CA GLU A 72 -18.36 19.36 11.43
C GLU A 72 -17.47 19.22 12.66
N PHE A 73 -17.84 19.89 13.76
CA PHE A 73 -17.07 19.89 15.01
C PHE A 73 -17.75 19.03 16.07
N ARG A 74 -16.95 18.39 16.91
CA ARG A 74 -17.39 17.75 18.15
C ARG A 74 -17.67 18.81 19.21
N GLU A 75 -18.33 18.42 20.29
CA GLU A 75 -18.53 19.28 21.46
C GLU A 75 -17.20 19.73 22.10
N SER A 76 -16.13 18.93 21.96
CA SER A 76 -14.77 19.29 22.42
C SER A 76 -14.14 20.44 21.64
N GLY A 77 -14.73 20.85 20.51
CA GLY A 77 -14.13 21.79 19.56
C GLY A 77 -13.25 21.13 18.50
N ASP A 78 -13.07 19.79 18.53
CA ASP A 78 -12.30 19.08 17.52
C ASP A 78 -13.08 18.88 16.23
N VAL A 79 -12.39 18.84 15.08
CA VAL A 79 -13.05 18.45 13.82
C VAL A 79 -13.41 16.98 13.86
N ARG A 80 -14.71 16.69 13.71
CA ARG A 80 -15.25 15.33 13.60
C ARG A 80 -15.15 14.82 12.19
N ALA A 81 -15.61 15.63 11.25
CA ALA A 81 -15.78 15.23 9.87
C ALA A 81 -15.63 16.44 8.94
N LEU A 82 -15.28 16.14 7.70
CA LEU A 82 -15.16 17.11 6.63
C LEU A 82 -15.95 16.67 5.41
N CYS A 83 -16.71 17.59 4.82
CA CYS A 83 -17.37 17.44 3.53
C CYS A 83 -16.72 18.38 2.52
N LEU A 84 -16.13 17.81 1.46
CA LEU A 84 -15.54 18.59 0.38
C LEU A 84 -16.57 18.79 -0.74
N ARG A 85 -16.95 20.04 -0.97
CA ARG A 85 -17.82 20.43 -2.08
C ARG A 85 -17.00 20.98 -3.23
N ALA A 86 -17.52 20.75 -4.44
CA ALA A 86 -17.00 21.35 -5.66
C ALA A 86 -18.10 22.04 -6.43
N ARG A 87 -17.81 23.24 -6.90
CA ARG A 87 -18.61 23.98 -7.88
C ARG A 87 -17.84 24.04 -9.19
N CYS A 88 -18.50 23.70 -10.30
CA CYS A 88 -17.89 23.74 -11.61
C CYS A 88 -17.59 25.19 -12.03
N ALA A 89 -16.33 25.50 -12.38
CA ALA A 89 -15.95 26.84 -12.81
C ALA A 89 -16.62 27.26 -14.13
N ALA A 90 -17.04 26.30 -14.96
CA ALA A 90 -17.63 26.58 -16.28
C ALA A 90 -19.15 26.75 -16.26
N CYS A 91 -19.88 25.93 -15.48
CA CYS A 91 -21.36 25.92 -15.50
C CYS A 91 -22.00 26.11 -14.12
N GLY A 92 -21.22 26.36 -13.08
CA GLY A 92 -21.72 26.63 -11.73
C GLY A 92 -22.34 25.44 -10.99
N SER A 93 -22.42 24.25 -11.61
CA SER A 93 -23.04 23.08 -10.96
C SER A 93 -22.26 22.64 -9.73
N GLU A 94 -22.97 22.38 -8.63
CA GLU A 94 -22.37 21.93 -7.37
C GLU A 94 -22.53 20.44 -7.14
N ARG A 95 -21.60 19.86 -6.37
CA ARG A 95 -21.70 18.49 -5.84
C ARG A 95 -20.75 18.28 -4.67
N VAL A 96 -21.02 17.26 -3.87
CA VAL A 96 -20.07 16.70 -2.91
C VAL A 96 -19.06 15.82 -3.66
N LEU A 97 -17.77 15.99 -3.38
CA LEU A 97 -16.69 15.17 -3.93
C LEU A 97 -16.29 14.02 -3.00
N MET A 98 -16.21 14.29 -1.70
CA MET A 98 -15.89 13.31 -0.66
C MET A 98 -16.38 13.80 0.70
N THR A 99 -16.57 12.85 1.60
CA THR A 99 -16.75 13.07 3.04
C THR A 99 -15.72 12.22 3.76
N ALA A 100 -15.07 12.76 4.78
CA ALA A 100 -14.04 12.06 5.54
C ALA A 100 -14.25 12.29 7.04
N ASP A 101 -14.16 11.22 7.83
CA ASP A 101 -14.11 11.30 9.28
C ASP A 101 -12.67 11.58 9.73
N ILE A 102 -12.48 12.61 10.56
CA ILE A 102 -11.17 12.98 11.06
C ILE A 102 -10.93 12.32 12.41
N LYS A 103 -9.88 11.50 12.45
CA LYS A 103 -9.48 10.72 13.63
C LYS A 103 -8.40 11.43 14.48
N CYS A 104 -7.80 12.50 13.98
CA CYS A 104 -6.70 13.20 14.66
C CYS A 104 -7.16 14.45 15.42
N GLY A 105 -6.45 14.80 16.50
CA GLY A 105 -6.75 15.95 17.36
C GLY A 105 -6.09 17.28 16.96
N ALA A 106 -5.38 17.35 15.83
CA ALA A 106 -4.72 18.57 15.36
C ALA A 106 -5.70 19.49 14.59
N THR A 107 -6.83 19.81 15.22
CA THR A 107 -7.98 20.48 14.62
C THR A 107 -7.63 21.81 13.95
N ASP A 108 -6.82 22.64 14.61
CA ASP A 108 -6.48 23.99 14.11
C ASP A 108 -5.75 23.95 12.78
N LYS A 109 -4.81 23.02 12.61
CA LYS A 109 -4.03 22.91 11.37
C LYS A 109 -4.92 22.51 10.19
N VAL A 110 -5.85 21.58 10.40
CA VAL A 110 -6.76 21.11 9.34
C VAL A 110 -7.69 22.22 8.84
N VAL A 111 -8.08 23.13 9.74
CA VAL A 111 -8.93 24.28 9.40
C VAL A 111 -8.10 25.42 8.79
N GLN A 112 -6.97 25.77 9.39
CA GLN A 112 -6.15 26.90 8.92
C GLN A 112 -5.40 26.59 7.62
N GLU A 113 -4.92 25.36 7.47
CA GLU A 113 -4.09 24.89 6.36
C GLU A 113 -4.71 23.64 5.70
N PRO A 114 -5.89 23.75 5.07
CA PRO A 114 -6.60 22.60 4.49
C PRO A 114 -5.88 21.94 3.30
N LEU A 115 -4.89 22.63 2.74
CA LEU A 115 -4.11 22.21 1.59
C LEU A 115 -2.64 22.07 1.99
N ASP A 116 -2.10 20.86 2.01
CA ASP A 116 -0.66 20.60 2.21
C ASP A 116 0.07 20.61 0.86
N PRO A 117 0.90 21.62 0.54
CA PRO A 117 1.58 21.71 -0.75
C PRO A 117 2.57 20.55 -0.96
N ILE A 118 2.51 19.89 -2.12
CA ILE A 118 3.39 18.78 -2.46
C ILE A 118 3.97 18.98 -3.87
N GLU A 119 5.28 18.79 -4.03
CA GLU A 119 5.92 19.03 -5.34
C GLU A 119 5.81 17.82 -6.26
N ARG A 120 5.94 16.62 -5.71
CA ARG A 120 5.97 15.36 -6.46
C ARG A 120 4.85 14.42 -5.98
N PRO A 121 3.57 14.74 -6.22
CA PRO A 121 2.43 13.96 -5.71
C PRO A 121 2.31 12.57 -6.34
N TRP A 122 3.15 12.22 -7.30
CA TRP A 122 3.13 10.94 -8.00
C TRP A 122 4.37 10.12 -7.73
N LEU A 123 5.21 10.55 -6.79
CA LEU A 123 6.32 9.75 -6.31
C LEU A 123 5.72 8.49 -5.66
N LYS A 124 6.18 7.33 -6.10
CA LYS A 124 5.87 6.04 -5.46
C LYS A 124 7.19 5.38 -5.08
N PRO A 125 7.30 4.78 -3.88
CA PRO A 125 8.42 3.91 -3.57
C PRO A 125 8.49 2.79 -4.59
N GLU A 126 9.70 2.43 -4.99
CA GLU A 126 9.90 1.21 -5.75
C GLU A 126 9.66 0.01 -4.83
N TRP A 127 8.83 -0.92 -5.29
CA TRP A 127 8.55 -2.17 -4.60
C TRP A 127 8.47 -3.32 -5.59
N VAL A 128 8.71 -4.52 -5.09
CA VAL A 128 8.62 -5.76 -5.85
C VAL A 128 7.47 -6.57 -5.31
N THR A 129 6.68 -7.15 -6.20
CA THR A 129 5.62 -8.10 -5.87
C THR A 129 5.65 -9.25 -6.87
N LEU A 130 5.85 -10.45 -6.36
CA LEU A 130 5.62 -11.70 -7.08
C LEU A 130 4.44 -12.44 -6.48
N THR A 131 3.80 -13.25 -7.31
CA THR A 131 2.77 -14.20 -6.86
C THR A 131 3.17 -15.60 -7.28
N GLY A 132 2.89 -16.60 -6.44
CA GLY A 132 3.17 -17.99 -6.75
C GLY A 132 2.05 -18.89 -6.28
N LEU A 133 1.65 -19.85 -7.12
CA LEU A 133 0.80 -20.97 -6.71
C LEU A 133 1.70 -22.11 -6.24
N TRP A 134 1.81 -22.23 -4.92
CA TRP A 134 2.76 -23.13 -4.26
C TRP A 134 2.03 -24.22 -3.48
N THR A 135 2.65 -25.40 -3.47
CA THR A 135 2.36 -26.47 -2.52
C THR A 135 3.13 -26.22 -1.22
N GLU A 136 2.86 -27.02 -0.19
CA GLU A 136 3.64 -27.01 1.05
C GLU A 136 5.11 -27.39 0.81
N GLU A 137 5.37 -28.35 -0.10
CA GLU A 137 6.73 -28.74 -0.48
C GLU A 137 7.48 -27.57 -1.15
N ASP A 138 6.78 -26.79 -1.98
CA ASP A 138 7.37 -25.60 -2.59
C ASP A 138 7.69 -24.54 -1.53
N LEU A 139 6.78 -24.29 -0.59
CA LEU A 139 7.03 -23.37 0.53
C LEU A 139 8.26 -23.83 1.33
N ARG A 140 8.34 -25.11 1.70
CA ARG A 140 9.49 -25.69 2.41
C ARG A 140 10.80 -25.45 1.64
N ARG A 141 10.81 -25.68 0.32
CA ARG A 141 11.99 -25.42 -0.53
C ARG A 141 12.38 -23.95 -0.57
N VAL A 142 11.42 -23.04 -0.61
CA VAL A 142 11.66 -21.59 -0.59
C VAL A 142 12.26 -21.16 0.74
N LEU A 143 11.71 -21.63 1.87
CA LEU A 143 12.20 -21.29 3.20
C LEU A 143 13.59 -21.87 3.46
N ALA A 144 13.83 -23.13 3.10
CA ALA A 144 15.14 -23.75 3.21
C ALA A 144 16.19 -23.01 2.35
N TYR A 145 15.85 -22.61 1.13
CA TYR A 145 16.76 -21.80 0.32
C TYR A 145 17.07 -20.45 0.98
N ALA A 146 16.05 -19.73 1.46
CA ALA A 146 16.23 -18.44 2.10
C ALA A 146 17.11 -18.55 3.36
N GLU A 147 16.83 -19.52 4.24
CA GLU A 147 17.56 -19.74 5.49
C GLU A 147 18.99 -20.27 5.23
N GLU A 148 19.13 -21.38 4.51
CA GLU A 148 20.41 -22.08 4.39
C GLU A 148 21.38 -21.44 3.37
N ARG A 149 20.85 -20.86 2.28
CA ARG A 149 21.68 -20.29 1.22
C ARG A 149 21.84 -18.79 1.31
N LEU A 150 20.80 -18.09 1.78
CA LEU A 150 20.84 -16.64 1.89
C LEU A 150 21.03 -16.13 3.33
N GLY A 151 21.01 -17.02 4.34
CA GLY A 151 21.19 -16.64 5.74
C GLY A 151 20.03 -15.82 6.29
N ALA A 152 18.81 -16.02 5.76
CA ALA A 152 17.63 -15.29 6.21
C ALA A 152 17.18 -15.75 7.60
N THR A 153 16.77 -14.77 8.42
CA THR A 153 15.97 -15.04 9.62
C THR A 153 14.50 -15.09 9.22
N LEU A 154 13.78 -16.14 9.62
CA LEU A 154 12.35 -16.29 9.33
C LEU A 154 11.54 -15.80 10.55
N PHE A 155 10.78 -14.73 10.36
CA PHE A 155 9.97 -14.10 11.39
C PHE A 155 8.50 -14.48 11.20
N PHE A 156 7.99 -15.30 12.10
CA PHE A 156 6.61 -15.80 12.10
C PHE A 156 5.73 -14.98 13.05
N ASP A 157 4.54 -14.59 12.58
CA ASP A 157 3.54 -13.88 13.36
C ASP A 157 2.22 -14.67 13.44
N PRO A 158 1.86 -15.18 14.64
CA PRO A 158 0.62 -15.90 14.84
C PRO A 158 -0.65 -15.01 14.92
N ILE A 159 -0.61 -13.75 14.46
CA ILE A 159 -1.67 -12.72 14.52
C ILE A 159 -1.97 -12.23 15.94
N ASP A 160 -2.16 -13.15 16.90
CA ASP A 160 -2.53 -12.85 18.30
C ASP A 160 -1.36 -12.96 19.29
N GLY A 161 -0.12 -12.87 18.80
CA GLY A 161 1.08 -13.11 19.62
C GLY A 161 2.28 -12.23 19.26
N PRO A 162 3.41 -12.39 19.96
CA PRO A 162 4.66 -11.77 19.56
C PRO A 162 5.19 -12.40 18.27
N VAL A 163 5.92 -11.61 17.48
CA VAL A 163 6.70 -12.15 16.35
C VAL A 163 7.80 -13.06 16.92
N GLN A 164 7.99 -14.22 16.30
CA GLN A 164 8.98 -15.20 16.71
C GLN A 164 9.94 -15.49 15.55
N ALA A 165 11.23 -15.60 15.84
CA ALA A 165 12.18 -16.17 14.89
C ALA A 165 12.08 -17.70 14.95
N LEU A 166 11.73 -18.33 13.83
CA LEU A 166 11.55 -19.78 13.72
C LEU A 166 12.45 -20.35 12.61
N SER A 167 12.76 -21.64 12.69
CA SER A 167 13.40 -22.37 11.58
C SER A 167 12.41 -22.67 10.45
N ALA A 168 12.91 -23.01 9.25
CA ALA A 168 12.05 -23.34 8.11
C ALA A 168 11.05 -24.46 8.42
N GLU A 169 11.49 -25.53 9.11
CA GLU A 169 10.63 -26.66 9.48
C GLU A 169 9.56 -26.28 10.50
N GLU A 170 9.87 -25.39 11.46
CA GLU A 170 8.89 -24.89 12.41
C GLU A 170 7.82 -24.03 11.74
N VAL A 171 8.22 -23.14 10.81
CA VAL A 171 7.28 -22.33 10.02
C VAL A 171 6.33 -23.22 9.20
N VAL A 172 6.84 -24.26 8.55
CA VAL A 172 6.02 -25.19 7.77
C VAL A 172 5.01 -25.90 8.68
N ARG A 173 5.45 -26.40 9.84
CA ARG A 173 4.56 -27.04 10.83
C ARG A 173 3.46 -26.09 11.32
N GLU A 174 3.78 -24.83 11.56
CA GLU A 174 2.75 -23.83 11.94
C GLU A 174 1.79 -23.54 10.78
N ALA A 175 2.28 -23.48 9.54
CA ALA A 175 1.45 -23.29 8.36
C ALA A 175 0.47 -24.46 8.13
N GLU A 176 0.84 -25.69 8.47
CA GLU A 176 -0.02 -26.88 8.41
C GLU A 176 -1.24 -26.80 9.34
N THR A 177 -1.17 -26.00 10.41
CA THR A 177 -2.32 -25.81 11.32
C THR A 177 -3.52 -25.14 10.65
N GLY A 178 -3.32 -24.55 9.47
CA GLY A 178 -4.35 -23.85 8.70
C GLY A 178 -4.76 -22.50 9.31
N ARG A 179 -4.06 -22.04 10.36
CA ARG A 179 -4.26 -20.69 10.91
C ARG A 179 -3.68 -19.66 9.96
N ALA A 180 -4.29 -18.49 9.92
CA ALA A 180 -3.70 -17.35 9.23
C ALA A 180 -2.45 -16.89 10.00
N TYR A 181 -1.39 -16.59 9.26
CA TYR A 181 -0.13 -16.11 9.81
C TYR A 181 0.47 -15.05 8.88
N TRP A 182 1.39 -14.26 9.42
CA TRP A 182 2.34 -13.50 8.61
C TRP A 182 3.72 -14.11 8.74
N LEU A 183 4.46 -14.08 7.65
CA LEU A 183 5.83 -14.55 7.60
C LEU A 183 6.67 -13.51 6.88
N TRP A 184 7.75 -13.11 7.51
CA TRP A 184 8.73 -12.19 6.95
C TRP A 184 10.10 -12.82 6.94
N LEU A 185 10.89 -12.48 5.92
CA LEU A 185 12.25 -12.95 5.74
C LEU A 185 13.15 -11.71 5.85
N GLY A 186 14.04 -11.68 6.83
CA GLY A 186 14.95 -10.55 7.03
C GLY A 186 16.41 -10.98 7.07
N VAL A 187 17.31 -10.02 6.90
CA VAL A 187 18.74 -10.23 7.13
C VAL A 187 19.09 -9.67 8.50
N GLY A 188 19.42 -10.56 9.45
CA GLY A 188 19.75 -10.17 10.83
C GLY A 188 18.53 -10.01 11.73
N GLN A 189 18.67 -9.20 12.78
CA GLN A 189 17.61 -8.87 13.74
C GLN A 189 16.76 -7.72 13.22
N VAL A 190 15.46 -7.78 13.47
CA VAL A 190 14.47 -6.80 13.00
C VAL A 190 13.52 -6.46 14.15
N ASP A 191 13.43 -5.18 14.49
CA ASP A 191 12.55 -4.70 15.56
C ASP A 191 11.16 -4.36 15.01
N PHE A 192 10.22 -5.29 15.13
CA PHE A 192 8.87 -5.11 14.58
C PHE A 192 8.06 -4.09 15.39
N PRO A 193 7.32 -3.18 14.71
CA PRO A 193 6.40 -2.26 15.38
C PRO A 193 5.20 -3.02 15.99
N THR A 194 4.46 -2.34 16.87
CA THR A 194 3.21 -2.87 17.42
C THR A 194 2.17 -3.12 16.32
N GLU A 195 2.02 -2.18 15.39
CA GLU A 195 1.17 -2.32 14.21
C GLU A 195 1.99 -2.95 13.08
N ARG A 196 1.79 -4.25 12.84
CA ARG A 196 2.62 -5.05 11.92
C ARG A 196 2.01 -5.22 10.53
N MET A 197 0.77 -4.77 10.35
CA MET A 197 0.13 -4.80 9.04
C MET A 197 0.94 -3.92 8.09
N ASP A 198 1.36 -4.50 6.96
CA ASP A 198 2.17 -3.83 5.94
C ASP A 198 3.52 -3.23 6.39
N CYS A 199 4.09 -3.70 7.52
CA CYS A 199 5.40 -3.24 7.99
C CYS A 199 6.54 -3.47 6.96
N TRP A 200 6.39 -4.43 6.05
CA TRP A 200 7.32 -4.67 4.94
C TRP A 200 7.50 -3.46 3.99
N ARG A 201 6.56 -2.51 4.01
CA ARG A 201 6.66 -1.25 3.25
C ARG A 201 7.68 -0.28 3.84
N THR A 202 8.02 -0.43 5.11
CA THR A 202 8.93 0.47 5.84
C THR A 202 10.14 -0.26 6.41
N MET A 203 10.10 -1.58 6.51
CA MET A 203 11.14 -2.41 7.11
C MET A 203 11.93 -3.23 6.07
N PRO A 204 13.21 -3.53 6.34
CA PRO A 204 14.07 -4.34 5.48
C PRO A 204 13.73 -5.84 5.57
N VAL A 205 12.50 -6.20 5.21
CA VAL A 205 12.01 -7.58 5.19
C VAL A 205 11.29 -7.90 3.89
N VAL A 206 11.38 -9.16 3.46
CA VAL A 206 10.52 -9.72 2.41
C VAL A 206 9.29 -10.31 3.10
N ASP A 207 8.13 -9.78 2.75
CA ASP A 207 6.84 -10.32 3.13
C ASP A 207 6.51 -11.55 2.29
N LEU A 208 6.32 -12.68 2.95
CA LEU A 208 5.92 -13.94 2.35
C LEU A 208 4.58 -14.39 2.94
N ARG A 209 3.46 -14.09 2.26
CA ARG A 209 2.12 -14.38 2.79
C ARG A 209 1.29 -15.24 1.86
N SER A 210 0.52 -16.16 2.46
CA SER A 210 -0.58 -16.87 1.80
C SER A 210 -1.93 -16.34 2.26
N PRO A 211 -2.49 -15.31 1.63
CA PRO A 211 -3.79 -14.79 2.04
C PRO A 211 -4.95 -15.77 1.76
N PHE A 212 -4.79 -16.74 0.85
CA PHE A 212 -5.87 -17.64 0.45
C PHE A 212 -5.40 -19.05 0.15
N THR A 213 -6.10 -20.04 0.71
CA THR A 213 -6.08 -21.41 0.21
C THR A 213 -7.12 -21.53 -0.90
N MET A 214 -6.66 -21.84 -2.11
CA MET A 214 -7.52 -22.05 -3.26
C MET A 214 -7.88 -23.54 -3.34
N SER A 215 -9.17 -23.85 -3.27
CA SER A 215 -9.68 -25.22 -3.49
C SER A 215 -10.19 -25.34 -4.92
N TYR A 216 -9.66 -26.30 -5.65
CA TYR A 216 -10.04 -26.65 -7.01
C TYR A 216 -10.60 -28.07 -7.04
N GLN A 217 -11.27 -28.46 -8.13
CA GLN A 217 -11.82 -29.82 -8.29
C GLN A 217 -10.75 -30.92 -8.17
N VAL A 218 -9.50 -30.56 -8.49
CA VAL A 218 -8.30 -31.41 -8.57
C VAL A 218 -7.39 -31.31 -7.33
N GLY A 219 -7.78 -30.53 -6.32
CA GLY A 219 -7.08 -30.40 -5.04
C GLY A 219 -6.88 -28.96 -4.58
N ARG A 220 -5.97 -28.74 -3.62
CA ARG A 220 -5.73 -27.44 -2.98
C ARG A 220 -4.36 -26.86 -3.32
N GLY A 221 -4.28 -25.56 -3.56
CA GLY A 221 -3.03 -24.81 -3.72
C GLY A 221 -3.06 -23.54 -2.89
N GLN A 222 -1.90 -23.01 -2.51
CA GLN A 222 -1.80 -21.75 -1.78
C GLN A 222 -1.29 -20.65 -2.70
N LEU A 223 -2.04 -19.55 -2.79
CA LEU A 223 -1.57 -18.35 -3.48
C LEU A 223 -0.66 -17.60 -2.51
N GLN A 224 0.63 -17.59 -2.82
CA GLN A 224 1.68 -16.93 -2.07
C GLN A 224 2.02 -15.59 -2.72
N TYR A 225 2.27 -14.58 -1.89
CA TYR A 225 2.77 -13.27 -2.29
C TYR A 225 4.18 -13.11 -1.72
N VAL A 226 5.11 -12.72 -2.58
CA VAL A 226 6.48 -12.35 -2.20
C VAL A 226 6.62 -10.85 -2.45
N ARG A 227 6.74 -10.04 -1.40
CA ARG A 227 6.72 -8.57 -1.51
C ARG A 227 7.84 -7.94 -0.71
N TYR A 228 8.45 -6.90 -1.25
CA TYR A 228 9.35 -6.05 -0.49
C TYR A 228 9.43 -4.65 -1.11
N ALA A 229 9.75 -3.67 -0.28
CA ALA A 229 10.07 -2.34 -0.74
C ALA A 229 11.57 -2.26 -1.10
N GLU A 230 11.91 -1.69 -2.26
CA GLU A 230 13.29 -1.27 -2.55
C GLU A 230 13.59 0.10 -1.94
N GLU A 231 12.56 0.94 -1.84
CA GLU A 231 12.61 2.29 -1.27
C GLU A 231 11.51 2.49 -0.23
N VAL A 232 11.78 3.30 0.78
CA VAL A 232 10.81 3.67 1.83
C VAL A 232 10.64 5.17 1.90
N ALA A 233 9.45 5.62 2.33
CA ALA A 233 9.17 7.02 2.56
C ALA A 233 9.83 7.50 3.86
N GLU A 234 10.68 8.51 3.74
CA GLU A 234 11.23 9.26 4.87
C GLU A 234 10.87 10.74 4.69
N GLY A 235 9.71 11.12 5.21
CA GLY A 235 9.16 12.48 5.09
C GLY A 235 8.76 12.83 3.66
N ALA A 236 9.59 13.59 2.95
CA ALA A 236 9.32 14.03 1.57
C ALA A 236 10.17 13.31 0.52
N GLU A 237 11.05 12.41 0.96
CA GLU A 237 12.00 11.70 0.10
C GLU A 237 11.81 10.19 0.17
N PHE A 238 12.36 9.50 -0.82
CA PHE A 238 12.47 8.05 -0.81
C PHE A 238 13.92 7.64 -0.60
N VAL A 239 14.12 6.80 0.41
CA VAL A 239 15.42 6.28 0.79
C VAL A 239 15.48 4.81 0.42
N LYS A 240 16.56 4.40 -0.25
CA LYS A 240 16.79 2.98 -0.55
C LYS A 240 16.97 2.19 0.73
N GLN A 241 16.36 1.01 0.78
CA GLN A 241 16.59 0.05 1.86
C GLN A 241 18.08 -0.35 1.95
N PRO A 242 18.55 -0.86 3.10
CA PRO A 242 19.93 -1.29 3.30
C PRO A 242 20.41 -2.24 2.19
N GLY A 243 21.64 -2.00 1.69
CA GLY A 243 22.19 -2.76 0.56
C GLY A 243 22.27 -4.28 0.79
N ALA A 244 22.56 -4.70 2.03
CA ALA A 244 22.59 -6.12 2.40
C ALA A 244 21.21 -6.78 2.23
N PHE A 245 20.14 -6.09 2.65
CA PHE A 245 18.76 -6.54 2.47
C PHE A 245 18.38 -6.60 0.98
N LEU A 246 18.70 -5.57 0.20
CA LEU A 246 18.37 -5.55 -1.23
C LEU A 246 19.10 -6.66 -2.00
N SER A 247 20.36 -6.95 -1.66
CA SER A 247 21.10 -8.07 -2.24
C SER A 247 20.43 -9.41 -1.93
N PHE A 248 20.00 -9.61 -0.69
CA PHE A 248 19.24 -10.77 -0.25
C PHE A 248 17.92 -10.91 -1.03
N ALA A 249 17.09 -9.87 -1.03
CA ALA A 249 15.76 -9.90 -1.63
C ALA A 249 15.81 -10.14 -3.15
N ARG A 250 16.80 -9.55 -3.84
CA ARG A 250 17.03 -9.77 -5.27
C ARG A 250 17.52 -11.19 -5.56
N SER A 251 18.44 -11.73 -4.76
CA SER A 251 18.90 -13.12 -4.91
C SER A 251 17.75 -14.11 -4.73
N LEU A 252 16.87 -13.86 -3.76
CA LEU A 252 15.66 -14.66 -3.57
C LEU A 252 14.74 -14.60 -4.80
N VAL A 253 14.45 -13.41 -5.32
CA VAL A 253 13.62 -13.23 -6.53
C VAL A 253 14.23 -13.91 -7.74
N GLU A 254 15.53 -13.73 -7.99
CA GLU A 254 16.23 -14.36 -9.11
C GLU A 254 16.13 -15.89 -9.04
N TRP A 255 16.36 -16.45 -7.84
CA TRP A 255 16.22 -17.89 -7.63
C TRP A 255 14.79 -18.36 -7.87
N LEU A 256 13.78 -17.67 -7.33
CA LEU A 256 12.36 -17.99 -7.55
C LEU A 256 12.02 -18.00 -9.04
N MET A 257 12.43 -16.97 -9.77
CA MET A 257 12.19 -16.85 -11.21
C MET A 257 12.90 -17.92 -12.04
N SER A 258 14.06 -18.42 -11.58
CA SER A 258 14.78 -19.51 -12.25
C SER A 258 14.24 -20.91 -11.91
N THR A 259 13.61 -21.05 -10.73
CA THR A 259 13.17 -22.33 -10.19
C THR A 259 11.72 -22.66 -10.54
N PHE A 260 10.87 -21.64 -10.68
CA PHE A 260 9.43 -21.77 -10.92
C PHE A 260 9.02 -21.25 -12.31
N ASP A 261 7.82 -21.64 -12.78
CA ASP A 261 7.28 -21.26 -14.09
C ASP A 261 6.63 -19.87 -14.05
N SER A 262 7.00 -18.98 -14.97
CA SER A 262 6.49 -17.60 -15.07
C SER A 262 5.46 -17.38 -16.19
N ARG A 263 4.85 -18.43 -16.73
CA ARG A 263 3.95 -18.31 -17.90
C ARG A 263 2.63 -17.56 -17.63
N ARG A 264 2.16 -17.41 -16.38
CA ARG A 264 0.98 -16.57 -16.03
C ARG A 264 1.28 -15.07 -16.13
N GLY A 265 2.55 -14.69 -16.21
CA GLY A 265 3.00 -13.33 -16.40
C GLY A 265 4.36 -13.11 -15.77
N ARG A 266 5.01 -11.99 -16.10
CA ARG A 266 6.37 -11.64 -15.66
C ARG A 266 6.58 -11.54 -14.13
N HIS A 267 5.53 -11.64 -13.34
CA HIS A 267 5.54 -11.56 -11.87
C HIS A 267 4.89 -12.80 -11.23
N ALA A 268 4.73 -13.87 -12.00
CA ALA A 268 4.26 -15.16 -11.51
C ALA A 268 5.46 -16.12 -11.37
N VAL A 269 5.49 -16.88 -10.29
CA VAL A 269 6.49 -17.92 -9.99
C VAL A 269 5.74 -19.18 -9.55
N ASP A 270 4.99 -19.77 -10.48
CA ASP A 270 4.09 -20.89 -10.21
C ASP A 270 4.82 -22.23 -10.31
N ASN A 271 4.41 -23.23 -9.53
CA ASN A 271 4.86 -24.60 -9.77
C ASN A 271 4.23 -25.10 -11.09
N SER A 272 5.05 -25.58 -12.03
CA SER A 272 4.60 -26.04 -13.34
C SER A 272 3.58 -27.19 -13.24
N ARG A 273 3.75 -28.10 -12.27
CA ARG A 273 2.81 -29.20 -12.00
C ARG A 273 1.50 -28.68 -11.42
N GLU A 274 1.55 -27.67 -10.56
CA GLU A 274 0.35 -27.02 -10.04
C GLU A 274 -0.43 -26.37 -11.18
N ARG A 275 0.25 -25.71 -12.10
CA ARG A 275 -0.40 -25.12 -13.27
C ARG A 275 -1.14 -26.15 -14.13
N GLU A 276 -0.49 -27.28 -14.42
CA GLU A 276 -1.10 -28.40 -15.15
C GLU A 276 -2.30 -28.97 -14.41
N ARG A 277 -2.15 -29.21 -13.10
CA ARG A 277 -3.23 -29.69 -12.24
C ARG A 277 -4.44 -28.78 -12.33
N LEU A 278 -4.23 -27.47 -12.20
CA LEU A 278 -5.27 -26.44 -12.19
C LEU A 278 -5.94 -26.19 -13.55
N GLY A 279 -5.51 -26.88 -14.60
CA GLY A 279 -6.15 -26.80 -15.92
C GLY A 279 -5.86 -25.51 -16.68
N PHE A 280 -4.79 -24.78 -16.35
CA PHE A 280 -4.31 -23.64 -17.15
C PHE A 280 -3.42 -24.09 -18.33
N GLY A 281 -3.86 -25.16 -19.01
CA GLY A 281 -3.20 -25.78 -20.17
C GLY A 281 -3.58 -25.12 -21.48
#